data_AF-A0A925MR96-F1
#
_entry.id   AF-A0A925MR96-F1
#
_cell.length_a   1.000
_cell.length_b   1.000
_cell.length_c   1.000
_cell.angle_alpha   90.00
_cell.angle_beta   90.00
_cell.angle_gamma   90.00
#
_symmetry.space_group_name_H-M   'P 1'
#
loop_
_entity.id
_entity.type
_entity.pdbx_description
1 polymer ?
#
loop_
_entity_poly.entity_id
_entity_poly.type
_entity_poly.pdbx_seq_one_letter_code
_entity_poly.pdbx_strand_id
1 'polypeptide(L)' 'MSSSTTELTDTAYDILKVLGKDADFLYDTIETYIKDAQKANKSQLVEIWQTIKNDRKRHMHMLKDALEREIHG' A
#
# COMPACT_ATOMS: atom_id res chain seq x y z
N MET A 1 -34.62 19.45 1.18
CA MET A 1 -34.09 18.56 0.14
C MET A 1 -32.80 17.97 0.69
N SER A 2 -32.78 16.65 0.86
CA SER A 2 -31.66 15.93 1.46
C SER A 2 -30.46 15.96 0.52
N SER A 3 -29.37 16.60 0.93
CA SER A 3 -28.10 16.53 0.21
C SER A 3 -27.49 15.16 0.48
N SER A 4 -27.56 14.28 -0.50
CA SER A 4 -26.88 12.99 -0.50
C SER A 4 -25.37 13.26 -0.50
N THR A 5 -24.71 13.10 0.64
CA THR A 5 -23.25 13.32 0.76
C THR A 5 -22.51 12.19 0.06
N THR A 6 -22.29 12.36 -1.25
CA THR A 6 -21.47 11.50 -2.11
C THR A 6 -19.96 11.79 -2.02
N GLU A 7 -19.54 12.61 -1.05
CA GLU A 7 -18.15 13.05 -0.91
C GLU A 7 -17.41 12.17 0.09
N LEU A 8 -16.24 11.68 -0.30
CA LEU A 8 -15.29 11.03 0.61
C LEU A 8 -14.88 12.03 1.69
N THR A 9 -14.83 11.59 2.94
CA THR A 9 -14.17 12.37 4.00
C THR A 9 -12.70 12.55 3.65
N ASP A 10 -12.08 13.64 4.09
CA ASP A 10 -10.64 13.87 3.90
C ASP A 10 -9.82 12.69 4.44
N THR A 11 -10.22 12.12 5.58
CA THR A 11 -9.59 10.93 6.18
C THR A 11 -9.68 9.70 5.28
N ALA A 12 -10.85 9.42 4.70
CA ALA A 12 -11.02 8.30 3.78
C ALA A 12 -10.24 8.50 2.48
N TYR A 13 -10.22 9.73 1.95
CA TYR A 13 -9.42 10.10 0.79
C TYR A 13 -7.92 9.90 1.03
N ASP A 14 -7.40 10.31 2.18
CA ASP A 14 -5.99 10.14 2.54
C ASP A 14 -5.60 8.66 2.64
N ILE A 15 -6.46 7.83 3.23
CA ILE A 15 -6.24 6.37 3.30
C ILE A 15 -6.22 5.76 1.89
N LEU A 16 -7.19 6.09 1.04
CA LEU A 16 -7.25 5.61 -0.35
C LEU A 16 -6.02 6.02 -1.15
N LYS A 17 -5.55 7.26 -0.98
CA LYS A 17 -4.36 7.78 -1.64
C LYS A 17 -3.09 7.00 -1.26
N VAL A 18 -2.93 6.65 0.02
CA VAL A 18 -1.79 5.82 0.47
C VAL A 18 -1.90 4.39 -0.04
N LEU A 19 -3.11 3.79 0.03
CA LEU A 19 -3.37 2.45 -0.51
C LEU A 19 -3.01 2.35 -2.00
N GLY A 20 -3.36 3.37 -2.80
CA GLY A 20 -3.00 3.42 -4.23
C GLY A 20 -1.49 3.45 -4.44
N LYS A 21 -0.76 4.30 -3.71
CA LYS A 21 0.71 4.38 -3.81
C LYS A 21 1.41 3.08 -3.42
N ASP A 22 0.94 2.44 -2.34
CA ASP A 22 1.51 1.16 -1.91
C ASP A 22 1.17 0.03 -2.88
N ALA A 23 -0.02 0.04 -3.50
CA ALA A 23 -0.37 -0.91 -4.55
C ALA A 23 0.54 -0.77 -5.77
N ASP A 24 0.77 0.45 -6.27
CA ASP A 24 1.66 0.72 -7.40
C ASP A 24 3.11 0.26 -7.09
N PHE A 25 3.59 0.58 -5.89
CA PHE A 25 4.92 0.16 -5.46
C PHE A 25 5.04 -1.37 -5.36
N LEU A 26 4.04 -2.04 -4.79
CA LEU A 26 4.05 -3.48 -4.53
C LEU A 26 3.85 -4.33 -5.79
N TYR A 27 3.14 -3.81 -6.80
CA TYR A 27 2.84 -4.56 -8.03
C TYR A 27 4.00 -4.55 -9.02
N ASP A 28 4.74 -3.45 -9.11
CA ASP A 28 5.76 -3.27 -10.14
C ASP A 28 7.15 -2.94 -9.57
N THR A 29 7.25 -1.84 -8.84
CA THR A 29 8.53 -1.25 -8.45
C THR A 29 9.37 -2.21 -7.60
N ILE A 30 8.77 -2.80 -6.57
CA ILE A 30 9.51 -3.67 -5.64
C ILE A 30 10.01 -4.96 -6.30
N GLU A 31 9.27 -5.50 -7.27
CA GLU A 31 9.68 -6.70 -8.01
C GLU A 31 10.90 -6.42 -8.89
N THR A 32 10.93 -5.23 -9.50
CA THR A 32 12.10 -4.78 -10.28
C THR A 32 13.33 -4.65 -9.37
N TYR A 33 13.20 -4.04 -8.19
CA TYR A 33 14.31 -3.89 -7.25
C TYR A 33 14.83 -5.24 -6.72
N ILE A 34 13.93 -6.18 -6.44
CA ILE A 34 14.30 -7.55 -6.06
C ILE A 34 15.08 -8.23 -7.20
N LYS A 35 14.58 -8.14 -8.44
CA LYS A 35 15.24 -8.75 -9.62
C LYS A 35 16.62 -8.15 -9.87
N ASP A 36 16.79 -6.84 -9.72
CA ASP A 36 18.07 -6.19 -9.91
C ASP A 36 19.08 -6.57 -8.82
N ALA A 37 18.64 -6.67 -7.56
CA ALA A 37 19.47 -7.18 -6.46
C ALA A 37 19.89 -8.64 -6.67
N GLN A 38 18.98 -9.48 -7.21
CA GLN A 38 19.29 -10.86 -7.60
C GLN A 38 20.33 -10.91 -8.72
N LYS A 39 20.15 -10.14 -9.80
CA LYS A 39 21.12 -10.06 -10.92
C LYS A 39 22.50 -9.57 -10.47
N ALA A 40 22.55 -8.70 -9.46
CA ALA A 40 23.78 -8.19 -8.87
C ALA A 40 24.41 -9.12 -7.82
N ASN A 41 23.83 -10.31 -7.56
CA ASN A 41 24.26 -11.26 -6.53
C ASN A 41 24.34 -10.65 -5.11
N LYS A 42 23.43 -9.70 -4.78
CA LYS A 42 23.38 -9.05 -3.47
C LYS A 42 22.27 -9.67 -2.60
N SER A 43 22.50 -10.86 -2.07
CA SER A 43 21.51 -11.61 -1.28
C SER A 43 20.92 -10.82 -0.10
N GLN A 44 21.77 -10.11 0.66
CA GLN A 44 21.30 -9.27 1.77
C GLN A 44 20.34 -8.17 1.31
N LEU A 45 20.58 -7.60 0.11
CA LEU A 45 19.69 -6.58 -0.44
C LEU A 45 18.36 -7.17 -0.91
N VAL A 46 18.36 -8.41 -1.43
CA VAL A 46 17.14 -9.15 -1.73
C VAL A 46 16.28 -9.34 -0.48
N GLU A 47 16.90 -9.75 0.63
CA GLU A 47 16.21 -9.95 1.91
C GLU A 47 15.60 -8.65 2.45
N ILE A 48 16.33 -7.53 2.35
CA ILE A 48 15.83 -6.20 2.73
C ILE A 48 14.61 -5.84 1.89
N TRP A 49 14.66 -6.01 0.56
CA TRP A 49 13.52 -5.70 -0.30
C TRP A 49 12.30 -6.59 -0.04
N GLN A 50 12.51 -7.89 0.22
CA GLN A 50 11.42 -8.79 0.61
C GLN A 50 10.80 -8.39 1.95
N THR A 51 11.61 -7.94 2.91
CA THR A 51 11.12 -7.44 4.20
C THR A 51 10.25 -6.20 4.00
N ILE A 52 10.73 -5.21 3.24
CA ILE A 52 9.96 -4.00 2.91
C ILE A 52 8.64 -4.34 2.22
N LYS A 53 8.67 -5.29 1.27
CA LYS A 53 7.47 -5.77 0.56
C LYS A 53 6.44 -6.33 1.54
N ASN A 54 6.87 -7.18 2.47
CA ASN A 54 5.97 -7.81 3.44
C ASN A 54 5.41 -6.81 4.45
N ASP A 55 6.23 -5.87 4.93
CA ASP A 55 5.76 -4.81 5.84
C ASP A 55 4.74 -3.90 5.18
N ARG A 56 4.97 -3.48 3.93
CA ARG A 56 3.99 -2.67 3.18
C ARG A 56 2.69 -3.41 2.90
N LYS A 57 2.75 -4.72 2.60
CA LYS A 57 1.55 -5.55 2.53
C LYS A 57 0.80 -5.51 3.86
N ARG A 58 1.47 -5.69 5.00
CA ARG A 58 0.83 -5.57 6.33
C ARG A 58 0.17 -4.20 6.51
N HIS A 59 0.86 -3.11 6.17
CA HIS A 59 0.31 -1.76 6.26
C HIS A 59 -0.95 -1.58 5.39
N MET A 60 -0.97 -2.12 4.17
CA MET A 60 -2.17 -2.09 3.32
C MET A 60 -3.37 -2.79 3.96
N HIS A 61 -3.16 -3.93 4.61
CA HIS A 61 -4.26 -4.62 5.31
C HIS A 61 -4.81 -3.76 6.45
N MET A 62 -3.92 -3.17 7.27
CA MET A 62 -4.34 -2.29 8.37
C MET A 62 -5.10 -1.06 7.88
N LEU A 63 -4.66 -0.45 6.78
CA LEU A 63 -5.32 0.71 6.16
C LEU A 63 -6.65 0.33 5.52
N LYS A 64 -6.76 -0.85 4.91
CA LYS A 64 -8.03 -1.36 4.40
C LYS A 64 -9.05 -1.53 5.53
N ASP A 65 -8.65 -2.15 6.64
CA ASP A 65 -9.51 -2.31 7.81
C ASP A 65 -9.92 -0.95 8.40
N ALA A 66 -9.02 0.03 8.40
CA ALA A 66 -9.33 1.39 8.83
C ALA A 66 -10.34 2.07 7.91
N LEU A 67 -10.14 1.97 6.59
CA LEU A 67 -11.07 2.52 5.59
C LEU A 67 -12.47 1.91 5.72
N GLU A 68 -12.55 0.59 5.91
CA GLU A 68 -13.84 -0.09 6.11
C GLU A 68 -14.58 0.42 7.36
N ARG A 69 -13.84 0.78 8.42
CA ARG A 69 -14.42 1.43 9.61
C ARG A 69 -14.85 2.87 9.36
N GLU A 70 -14.08 3.66 8.60
CA GLU A 70 -14.46 5.05 8.27
C GLU A 70 -15.69 5.12 7.35
N ILE A 71 -15.92 4.11 6.51
CA ILE A 71 -17.07 4.07 5.58
C ILE A 71 -18.33 3.53 6.24
N HIS A 72 -18.21 2.59 7.19
CA HIS A 72 -19.36 1.91 7.80
C HIS A 72 -19.61 2.24 9.27
N GLY A 73 -18.69 2.94 9.94
CA GLY A 73 -18.81 3.40 11.32
C GLY A 73 -19.46 4.77 11.40
#